data_AF-A0A1P8U811-F1
#
_entry.id   AF-A0A1P8U811-F1
#
_cell.length_a   1.000
_cell.length_b   1.000
_cell.length_c   1.000
_cell.angle_alpha   90.00
_cell.angle_beta   90.00
_cell.angle_gamma   90.00
#
_symmetry.space_group_name_H-M   'P 1'
#
loop_
_entity.id
_entity.type
_entity.pdbx_description
1 polymer ?
#
loop_
_entity_poly.entity_id
_entity_poly.type
_entity_poly.pdbx_seq_one_letter_code
_entity_poly.pdbx_strand_id
1 'polypeptide(L)'
;MPELHPDTFLRAAAWVPDDDPERPWEDAADLAAEWIWQRSEEEDAAPMLVTNTLQNARGIQSLQEVAQEGGHATPQVRDRFSAGPVLAYVPNAKTLDFAVGLAHGYSLVVVESVSFPLAEWAAGAGALNLLDGTATTSTIPDDVKRDLDFTVGFGGNNGWSGSHEKQHARRYLRQHAEDGRLDPDAAAAYVMAQGVSDKGARRLRELLSRG
;
A
#
# COMPACT_ATOMS: atom_id res chain seq x y z
N MET A 1 3.01 -1.30 24.72
CA MET A 1 2.19 -0.70 23.65
C MET A 1 3.16 -0.34 22.54
N PRO A 2 3.18 -1.04 21.39
CA PRO A 2 3.97 -0.57 20.27
C PRO A 2 3.39 0.79 19.84
N GLU A 3 4.26 1.79 19.71
CA GLU A 3 3.88 3.07 19.14
C GLU A 3 3.42 2.82 17.70
N LEU A 4 2.16 3.15 17.40
CA LEU A 4 1.69 3.23 16.02
C LEU A 4 2.54 4.29 15.31
N HIS A 5 2.96 4.01 14.08
CA HIS A 5 3.68 5.01 13.29
C HIS A 5 2.80 6.27 13.23
N PRO A 6 3.32 7.46 13.55
CA PRO A 6 2.50 8.64 13.83
C PRO A 6 1.58 9.07 12.68
N ASP A 7 1.85 8.58 11.46
CA ASP A 7 1.11 8.91 10.24
C ASP A 7 0.46 7.68 9.54
N THR A 8 0.55 6.46 10.09
CA THR A 8 -0.11 5.27 9.50
C THR A 8 -0.81 4.38 10.52
N PHE A 9 -1.86 3.68 10.05
CA PHE A 9 -2.63 2.72 10.84
C PHE A 9 -1.93 1.35 11.02
N LEU A 10 -0.68 1.23 10.55
CA LEU A 10 0.11 0.00 10.55
C LEU A 10 1.10 0.00 11.71
N ARG A 11 1.42 -1.18 12.26
CA ARG A 11 2.50 -1.32 13.26
C ARG A 11 3.88 -1.26 12.62
N ALA A 12 4.02 -1.92 11.47
CA ALA A 12 5.20 -1.87 10.63
C ALA A 12 4.79 -2.14 9.19
N ALA A 13 5.57 -1.62 8.24
CA ALA A 13 5.39 -1.89 6.83
C ALA A 13 6.70 -2.38 6.21
N ALA A 14 6.58 -3.25 5.23
CA ALA A 14 7.69 -3.70 4.41
C ALA A 14 7.26 -3.88 2.96
N TRP A 15 8.23 -3.89 2.06
CA TRP A 15 8.00 -3.95 0.64
C TRP A 15 9.15 -4.64 -0.09
N VAL A 16 8.82 -5.47 -1.07
CA VAL A 16 9.77 -6.02 -2.03
C VAL A 16 9.57 -5.31 -3.38
N PRO A 17 10.52 -4.47 -3.82
CA PRO A 17 10.48 -3.82 -5.13
C PRO A 17 10.49 -4.81 -6.30
N ASP A 18 9.86 -4.41 -7.41
CA ASP A 18 10.04 -5.05 -8.72
C ASP A 18 11.06 -4.24 -9.54
N ASP A 19 12.30 -4.20 -9.03
CA ASP A 19 13.44 -3.43 -9.58
C ASP A 19 14.37 -4.25 -10.49
N ASP A 20 14.25 -5.58 -10.44
CA ASP A 20 15.02 -6.52 -11.26
C ASP A 20 14.06 -7.43 -12.04
N PRO A 21 13.96 -7.28 -13.37
CA PRO A 21 13.07 -8.09 -14.21
C PRO A 21 13.49 -9.56 -14.30
N GLU A 22 14.71 -9.91 -13.88
CA GLU A 22 15.20 -11.30 -13.84
C GLU A 22 14.96 -11.99 -12.49
N ARG A 23 14.52 -11.25 -11.45
CA ARG A 23 14.25 -11.83 -10.14
C ARG A 23 13.11 -12.85 -10.22
N PRO A 24 13.33 -14.10 -9.74
CA PRO A 24 12.25 -15.05 -9.57
C PRO A 24 11.18 -14.53 -8.61
N TRP A 25 9.93 -14.69 -9.00
CA TRP A 25 8.78 -14.36 -8.13
C TRP A 25 8.77 -15.11 -6.80
N GLU A 26 9.36 -16.31 -6.78
CA GLU A 26 9.54 -17.12 -5.57
C GLU A 26 10.47 -16.43 -4.57
N ASP A 27 11.62 -15.92 -5.01
CA ASP A 27 12.58 -15.22 -4.15
C ASP A 27 11.95 -13.97 -3.51
N ALA A 28 11.18 -13.19 -4.28
CA ALA A 28 10.47 -12.03 -3.76
C ALA A 28 9.36 -12.43 -2.75
N ALA A 29 8.66 -13.53 -3.01
CA ALA A 29 7.65 -14.05 -2.11
C ALA A 29 8.25 -14.60 -0.81
N ASP A 30 9.40 -15.26 -0.89
CA ASP A 30 10.11 -15.85 0.25
C ASP A 30 10.61 -14.76 1.19
N LEU A 31 11.20 -13.68 0.67
CA LEU A 31 11.58 -12.51 1.47
C LEU A 31 10.39 -11.90 2.22
N ALA A 32 9.26 -11.75 1.53
CA ALA A 32 8.04 -11.21 2.15
C ALA A 32 7.45 -12.17 3.18
N ALA A 33 7.47 -13.48 2.92
CA ALA A 33 6.99 -14.51 3.82
C ALA A 33 7.83 -14.59 5.09
N GLU A 34 9.16 -14.59 4.98
CA GLU A 34 10.07 -14.58 6.13
C GLU A 34 9.78 -13.37 7.03
N TRP A 35 9.68 -12.18 6.44
CA TRP A 35 9.38 -10.97 7.20
C TRP A 35 8.02 -11.04 7.90
N ILE A 36 6.96 -11.48 7.22
CA ILE A 36 5.62 -11.50 7.83
C ILE A 36 5.50 -12.56 8.94
N TRP A 37 6.23 -13.68 8.83
CA TRP A 37 6.28 -14.68 9.90
C TRP A 37 6.93 -14.12 11.15
N GLN A 38 8.04 -13.40 11.02
CA GLN A 38 8.66 -12.71 12.16
C GLN A 38 7.67 -11.74 12.82
N ARG A 39 6.94 -10.94 12.02
CA ARG A 39 5.91 -10.03 12.55
C ARG A 39 4.76 -10.78 13.21
N SER A 40 4.36 -11.93 12.67
CA SER A 40 3.30 -12.77 13.23
C SER A 40 3.65 -13.28 14.63
N GLU A 41 4.89 -13.71 14.84
CA GLU A 41 5.38 -14.12 16.16
C GLU A 41 5.41 -12.96 17.15
N GLU A 42 5.88 -11.78 16.72
CA GLU A 42 5.93 -10.58 17.57
C GLU A 42 4.55 -10.02 17.91
N GLU A 43 3.57 -10.20 17.01
CA GLU A 43 2.22 -9.65 17.13
C GLU A 43 1.19 -10.63 17.69
N ASP A 44 1.59 -11.89 17.93
CA ASP A 44 0.74 -12.99 18.44
C ASP A 44 -0.53 -13.19 17.59
N ALA A 45 -0.37 -13.17 16.27
CA ALA A 45 -1.47 -13.29 15.31
C ALA A 45 -1.00 -13.95 14.01
N ALA A 46 -1.75 -14.96 13.53
CA ALA A 46 -1.42 -15.67 12.29
C ALA A 46 -1.42 -14.73 11.06
N PRO A 47 -0.45 -14.87 10.13
CA PRO A 47 -0.36 -14.00 8.97
C PRO A 47 -1.33 -14.43 7.88
N MET A 48 -1.91 -13.47 7.17
CA MET A 48 -2.88 -13.72 6.11
C MET A 48 -2.30 -13.38 4.74
N LEU A 49 -2.57 -14.24 3.77
CA LEU A 49 -2.24 -13.98 2.37
C LEU A 49 -3.37 -13.20 1.70
N VAL A 50 -3.03 -12.07 1.07
CA VAL A 50 -3.95 -11.29 0.24
C VAL A 50 -3.45 -11.24 -1.20
N THR A 51 -4.33 -11.54 -2.15
CA THR A 51 -4.01 -11.52 -3.58
C THR A 51 -5.15 -10.95 -4.42
N ASN A 52 -4.86 -10.57 -5.67
CA ASN A 52 -5.88 -10.15 -6.63
C ASN A 52 -6.90 -11.26 -6.92
N THR A 53 -6.41 -12.50 -7.07
CA THR A 53 -7.20 -13.72 -7.29
C THR A 53 -6.54 -14.89 -6.57
N LEU A 54 -7.32 -15.90 -6.18
CA LEU A 54 -6.81 -17.11 -5.52
C LEU A 54 -5.79 -17.89 -6.37
N GLN A 55 -5.68 -17.60 -7.67
CA GLN A 55 -4.74 -18.25 -8.58
C GLN A 55 -3.34 -17.63 -8.52
N ASN A 56 -3.20 -16.38 -8.07
CA ASN A 56 -1.95 -15.63 -8.12
C ASN A 56 -0.82 -16.24 -7.27
N ALA A 57 -1.16 -17.01 -6.23
CA ALA A 57 -0.19 -17.63 -5.33
C ALA A 57 0.12 -19.11 -5.65
N ARG A 58 -0.44 -19.66 -6.74
CA ARG A 58 -0.24 -21.07 -7.09
C ARG A 58 1.21 -21.32 -7.51
N GLY A 59 1.79 -22.38 -6.96
CA GLY A 59 3.15 -22.83 -7.30
C GLY A 59 4.23 -22.28 -6.37
N ILE A 60 3.94 -21.21 -5.61
CA ILE A 60 4.88 -20.64 -4.65
C ILE A 60 4.60 -21.25 -3.27
N GLN A 61 5.58 -21.96 -2.70
CA GLN A 61 5.39 -22.72 -1.46
C GLN A 61 5.20 -21.81 -0.24
N SER A 62 6.03 -20.79 -0.08
CA SER A 62 5.96 -19.84 1.06
C SER A 62 4.59 -19.16 1.17
N LEU A 63 3.99 -18.75 0.04
CA LEU A 63 2.64 -18.19 0.02
C LEU A 63 1.57 -19.23 0.41
N GLN A 64 1.73 -20.49 0.00
CA GLN A 64 0.80 -21.56 0.38
C GLN A 64 0.85 -21.84 1.88
N GLU A 65 2.02 -21.75 2.50
CA GLU A 65 2.19 -21.92 3.94
C GLU A 65 1.48 -20.80 4.72
N VAL A 66 1.69 -19.53 4.32
CA VAL A 66 0.95 -18.38 4.90
C VAL A 66 -0.56 -18.56 4.73
N ALA A 67 -1.01 -18.96 3.54
CA ALA A 67 -2.42 -19.21 3.24
C ALA A 67 -3.03 -20.35 4.06
N GLN A 68 -2.26 -21.39 4.39
CA GLN A 68 -2.72 -22.52 5.20
C GLN A 68 -2.90 -22.15 6.68
N GLU A 69 -2.04 -21.27 7.20
CA GLU A 69 -2.07 -20.87 8.61
C GLU A 69 -3.15 -19.82 8.89
N GLY A 70 -3.05 -18.62 8.28
CA GLY A 70 -3.96 -17.50 8.57
C GLY A 70 -5.04 -17.27 7.52
N GLY A 71 -5.02 -18.02 6.42
CA GLY A 71 -6.02 -17.96 5.36
C GLY A 71 -5.59 -17.15 4.12
N HIS A 72 -6.37 -17.30 3.05
CA HIS A 72 -6.17 -16.65 1.77
C HIS A 72 -7.37 -15.78 1.40
N ALA A 73 -7.18 -14.47 1.44
CA ALA A 73 -8.22 -13.49 1.16
C ALA A 73 -8.04 -12.84 -0.22
N THR A 74 -9.17 -12.47 -0.83
CA THR A 74 -9.21 -11.63 -2.02
C THR A 74 -10.30 -10.57 -1.86
N PRO A 75 -10.20 -9.40 -2.51
CA PRO A 75 -11.23 -8.35 -2.43
C PRO A 75 -12.61 -8.74 -2.99
N GLN A 76 -12.76 -9.96 -3.52
CA GLN A 76 -14.02 -10.49 -4.05
C GLN A 76 -14.72 -11.43 -3.06
N VAL A 77 -13.95 -12.05 -2.16
CA VAL A 77 -14.48 -13.00 -1.17
C VAL A 77 -15.16 -12.21 -0.06
N ARG A 78 -16.36 -12.67 0.34
CA ARG A 78 -17.22 -12.04 1.35
C ARG A 78 -16.96 -12.54 2.78
N ASP A 79 -15.97 -13.40 2.95
CA ASP A 79 -15.64 -13.98 4.25
C ASP A 79 -15.18 -12.89 5.23
N ARG A 80 -15.57 -13.06 6.48
CA ARG A 80 -15.15 -12.18 7.57
C ARG A 80 -13.81 -12.66 8.06
N PHE A 81 -12.76 -12.06 7.53
CA PHE A 81 -11.42 -12.18 8.08
C PHE A 81 -11.29 -11.26 9.30
N SER A 82 -10.56 -11.72 10.31
CA SER A 82 -10.14 -10.86 11.43
C SER A 82 -8.92 -10.04 10.99
N ALA A 83 -8.73 -8.86 11.58
CA ALA A 83 -7.52 -8.10 11.36
C ALA A 83 -6.30 -8.86 11.91
N GLY A 84 -5.18 -8.76 11.20
CA GLY A 84 -3.94 -9.46 11.55
C GLY A 84 -2.79 -9.05 10.61
N PRO A 85 -1.58 -9.62 10.77
CA PRO A 85 -0.48 -9.38 9.85
C PRO A 85 -0.85 -9.82 8.43
N VAL A 86 -0.49 -9.03 7.43
CA VAL A 86 -0.87 -9.29 6.02
C VAL A 86 0.36 -9.34 5.11
N LEU A 87 0.40 -10.35 4.25
CA LEU A 87 1.25 -10.39 3.06
C LEU A 87 0.37 -10.15 1.83
N ALA A 88 0.56 -9.01 1.15
CA ALA A 88 -0.10 -8.71 -0.11
C ALA A 88 0.83 -9.03 -1.28
N TYR A 89 0.49 -10.04 -2.07
CA TYR A 89 1.32 -10.49 -3.18
C TYR A 89 0.83 -9.90 -4.52
N VAL A 90 1.70 -9.11 -5.17
CA VAL A 90 1.48 -8.40 -6.44
C VAL A 90 0.13 -7.67 -6.50
N PRO A 91 -0.24 -6.86 -5.49
CA PRO A 91 -1.57 -6.27 -5.43
C PRO A 91 -1.76 -5.22 -6.53
N ASN A 92 -2.98 -5.07 -7.01
CA ASN A 92 -3.44 -3.83 -7.62
C ASN A 92 -4.00 -2.88 -6.54
N ALA A 93 -4.38 -1.66 -6.91
CA ALA A 93 -4.95 -0.68 -5.98
C ALA A 93 -6.12 -1.22 -5.13
N LYS A 94 -7.03 -2.02 -5.69
CA LYS A 94 -8.16 -2.58 -4.93
C LYS A 94 -7.69 -3.59 -3.89
N THR A 95 -6.72 -4.41 -4.25
CA THR A 95 -6.15 -5.42 -3.35
C THR A 95 -5.29 -4.78 -2.26
N LEU A 96 -4.56 -3.72 -2.58
CA LEU A 96 -3.78 -2.98 -1.59
C LEU A 96 -4.69 -2.27 -0.58
N ASP A 97 -5.75 -1.57 -1.02
CA ASP A 97 -6.74 -0.96 -0.12
C ASP A 97 -7.35 -2.00 0.85
N PHE A 98 -7.72 -3.16 0.32
CA PHE A 98 -8.23 -4.27 1.11
C PHE A 98 -7.19 -4.83 2.10
N ALA A 99 -5.93 -4.99 1.67
CA ALA A 99 -4.82 -5.45 2.52
C ALA A 99 -4.53 -4.46 3.66
N VAL A 100 -4.50 -3.16 3.38
CA VAL A 100 -4.34 -2.10 4.38
C VAL A 100 -5.48 -2.16 5.42
N GLY A 101 -6.72 -2.37 4.96
CA GLY A 101 -7.87 -2.53 5.86
C GLY A 101 -7.76 -3.76 6.77
N LEU A 102 -7.27 -4.89 6.26
CA LEU A 102 -7.06 -6.11 7.03
C LEU A 102 -5.87 -6.00 8.01
N ALA A 103 -4.84 -5.27 7.62
CA ALA A 103 -3.65 -5.03 8.44
C ALA A 103 -3.82 -3.90 9.47
N HIS A 104 -5.02 -3.34 9.63
CA HIS A 104 -5.25 -2.22 10.53
C HIS A 104 -4.88 -2.59 11.98
N GLY A 105 -3.86 -1.92 12.53
CA GLY A 105 -3.30 -2.18 13.84
C GLY A 105 -2.29 -3.35 13.90
N TYR A 106 -1.86 -3.85 12.74
CA TYR A 106 -0.90 -4.94 12.53
C TYR A 106 0.13 -4.56 11.45
N SER A 107 1.03 -5.49 11.13
CA SER A 107 2.02 -5.32 10.07
C SER A 107 1.52 -5.69 8.67
N LEU A 108 2.06 -5.01 7.66
CA LEU A 108 1.78 -5.27 6.25
C LEU A 108 3.07 -5.35 5.45
N VAL A 109 3.26 -6.44 4.72
CA VAL A 109 4.29 -6.55 3.67
C VAL A 109 3.66 -6.64 2.30
N VAL A 110 4.27 -6.00 1.31
CA VAL A 110 3.79 -6.02 -0.07
C VAL A 110 4.90 -6.47 -1.03
N VAL A 111 4.59 -7.40 -1.93
CA VAL A 111 5.44 -7.69 -3.09
C VAL A 111 4.91 -6.90 -4.28
N GLU A 112 5.71 -5.99 -4.83
CA GLU A 112 5.29 -5.16 -5.96
C GLU A 112 5.30 -5.91 -7.29
N SER A 113 4.56 -5.35 -8.25
CA SER A 113 4.74 -5.61 -9.66
C SER A 113 4.92 -4.29 -10.40
N VAL A 114 5.72 -4.30 -11.47
CA VAL A 114 5.94 -3.18 -12.41
C VAL A 114 4.65 -2.57 -12.95
N SER A 115 3.55 -3.34 -12.96
CA SER A 115 2.23 -2.88 -13.41
C SER A 115 1.54 -1.92 -12.42
N PHE A 116 1.97 -1.89 -11.17
CA PHE A 116 1.46 -1.02 -10.12
C PHE A 116 2.60 -0.63 -9.16
N PRO A 117 3.39 0.39 -9.52
CA PRO A 117 4.51 0.84 -8.70
C PRO A 117 4.07 1.34 -7.32
N LEU A 118 4.77 0.91 -6.27
CA LEU A 118 4.44 1.17 -4.87
C LEU A 118 5.51 1.95 -4.11
N ALA A 119 6.56 2.43 -4.77
CA ALA A 119 7.62 3.20 -4.10
C ALA A 119 7.08 4.36 -3.23
N GLU A 120 6.08 5.09 -3.72
CA GLU A 120 5.46 6.20 -2.96
C GLU A 120 4.48 5.75 -1.88
N TRP A 121 3.84 4.58 -2.07
CA TRP A 121 3.12 3.93 -0.98
C TRP A 121 4.09 3.49 0.11
N ALA A 122 5.20 2.85 -0.26
CA ALA A 122 6.22 2.37 0.66
C ALA A 122 6.81 3.53 1.46
N ALA A 123 7.17 4.63 0.79
CA ALA A 123 7.65 5.82 1.47
C ALA A 123 6.61 6.46 2.40
N GLY A 124 5.36 6.60 1.94
CA GLY A 124 4.27 7.12 2.77
C GLY A 124 3.93 6.23 3.97
N ALA A 125 4.13 4.92 3.83
CA ALA A 125 3.90 3.93 4.88
C ALA A 125 5.08 3.78 5.85
N GLY A 126 6.23 4.40 5.55
CA GLY A 126 7.48 4.13 6.27
C GLY A 126 7.96 2.69 6.08
N ALA A 127 7.65 2.07 4.94
CA ALA A 127 7.96 0.68 4.68
C ALA A 127 9.46 0.45 4.48
N LEU A 128 9.96 -0.65 5.04
CA LEU A 128 11.30 -1.15 4.79
C LEU A 128 11.38 -1.83 3.42
N ASN A 129 12.37 -1.46 2.61
CA ASN A 129 12.76 -2.23 1.44
C ASN A 129 13.46 -3.51 1.91
N LEU A 130 12.88 -4.68 1.62
CA LEU A 130 13.42 -5.96 2.08
C LEU A 130 14.66 -6.42 1.31
N LEU A 131 15.02 -5.77 0.21
CA LEU A 131 16.23 -6.10 -0.55
C LEU A 131 17.50 -5.52 0.08
N ASP A 132 17.40 -4.36 0.73
CA ASP A 132 18.55 -3.63 1.29
C ASP A 132 18.39 -3.27 2.78
N GLY A 133 17.20 -3.49 3.35
CA GLY A 133 16.89 -3.21 4.76
C GLY A 133 16.69 -1.73 5.08
N THR A 134 16.59 -0.85 4.08
CA THR A 134 16.47 0.59 4.29
C THR A 134 15.02 1.08 4.21
N ALA A 135 14.70 2.18 4.89
CA ALA A 135 13.39 2.81 4.76
C ALA A 135 13.30 3.57 3.42
N THR A 136 12.23 3.34 2.67
CA THR A 136 12.03 4.00 1.38
C THR A 136 11.82 5.50 1.56
N THR A 137 12.57 6.30 0.82
CA THR A 137 12.39 7.76 0.78
C THR A 137 11.51 8.16 -0.40
N SER A 138 10.49 8.98 -0.15
CA SER A 138 9.61 9.48 -1.19
C SER A 138 10.34 10.46 -2.11
N THR A 139 10.05 10.38 -3.40
CA THR A 139 10.55 11.28 -4.44
C THR A 139 9.72 12.56 -4.54
N ILE A 140 8.55 12.60 -3.91
CA ILE A 140 7.69 13.79 -3.85
C ILE A 140 8.37 14.84 -2.96
N PRO A 141 8.54 16.09 -3.43
CA PRO A 141 9.10 17.17 -2.62
C PRO A 141 8.29 17.44 -1.35
N ASP A 142 8.95 17.80 -0.25
CA ASP A 142 8.28 17.93 1.06
C ASP A 142 7.21 19.01 1.13
N ASP A 143 7.32 20.08 0.33
CA ASP A 143 6.27 21.09 0.20
C ASP A 143 5.03 20.53 -0.53
N VAL A 144 5.25 19.70 -1.54
CA VAL A 144 4.18 19.00 -2.28
C VAL A 144 3.51 17.94 -1.41
N LYS A 145 4.28 17.19 -0.60
CA LYS A 145 3.72 16.26 0.40
C LYS A 145 2.82 16.97 1.39
N ARG A 146 3.25 18.11 1.93
CA ARG A 146 2.43 18.90 2.85
C ARG A 146 1.10 19.32 2.22
N ASP A 147 1.13 19.74 0.95
CA ASP A 147 -0.07 20.07 0.20
C ASP A 147 -0.95 18.83 -0.04
N LEU A 148 -0.35 17.66 -0.33
CA LEU A 148 -1.06 16.38 -0.42
C LEU A 148 -1.74 16.01 0.89
N ASP A 149 -1.01 15.96 2.00
CA ASP A 149 -1.52 15.63 3.33
C ASP A 149 -2.66 16.59 3.72
N PHE A 150 -2.49 17.88 3.43
CA PHE A 150 -3.51 18.89 3.66
C PHE A 150 -4.79 18.62 2.85
N THR A 151 -4.66 18.24 1.58
CA THR A 151 -5.81 17.89 0.73
C THR A 151 -6.46 16.57 1.12
N VAL A 152 -5.69 15.62 1.63
CA VAL A 152 -6.16 14.35 2.21
C VAL A 152 -7.00 14.63 3.45
N GLY A 153 -6.57 15.54 4.33
CA GLY A 153 -7.33 15.92 5.52
C GLY A 153 -8.61 16.74 5.26
N PHE A 154 -8.74 17.34 4.07
CA PHE A 154 -9.82 18.28 3.77
C PHE A 154 -11.17 17.58 3.49
N GLY A 155 -12.21 17.95 4.23
CA GLY A 155 -13.59 17.48 4.02
C GLY A 155 -13.94 16.16 4.71
N GLY A 156 -12.95 15.40 5.18
CA GLY A 156 -13.13 14.06 5.77
C GLY A 156 -13.56 13.00 4.74
N ASN A 157 -13.16 11.73 4.91
CA ASN A 157 -13.46 10.64 3.96
C ASN A 157 -13.12 11.02 2.50
N ASN A 158 -11.89 11.44 2.27
CA ASN A 158 -11.40 12.16 1.08
C ASN A 158 -11.44 11.41 -0.27
N GLY A 159 -12.42 10.58 -0.55
CA GLY A 159 -12.61 9.95 -1.85
C GLY A 159 -12.93 10.92 -3.00
N TRP A 160 -12.60 12.21 -2.88
CA TRP A 160 -12.78 13.32 -3.83
C TRP A 160 -14.08 13.24 -4.62
N SER A 161 -15.20 13.00 -3.93
CA SER A 161 -16.53 12.87 -4.53
C SER A 161 -17.23 14.23 -4.69
N GLY A 162 -17.09 15.12 -3.70
CA GLY A 162 -17.73 16.43 -3.67
C GLY A 162 -17.00 17.52 -4.46
N SER A 163 -17.70 18.63 -4.70
CA SER A 163 -17.17 19.76 -5.49
C SER A 163 -16.10 20.56 -4.74
N HIS A 164 -16.24 20.71 -3.43
CA HIS A 164 -15.32 21.47 -2.61
C HIS A 164 -13.98 20.75 -2.46
N GLU A 165 -13.99 19.44 -2.22
CA GLU A 165 -12.79 18.60 -2.13
C GLU A 165 -12.02 18.59 -3.46
N LYS A 166 -12.75 18.47 -4.59
CA LYS A 166 -12.14 18.57 -5.94
C LYS A 166 -11.53 19.94 -6.20
N GLN A 167 -12.22 21.02 -5.84
CA GLN A 167 -11.69 22.37 -6.03
C GLN A 167 -10.47 22.62 -5.14
N HIS A 168 -10.50 22.09 -3.92
CA HIS A 168 -9.40 22.17 -2.98
C HIS A 168 -8.17 21.42 -3.50
N ALA A 169 -8.31 20.15 -3.89
CA ALA A 169 -7.23 19.38 -4.49
C ALA A 169 -6.64 20.07 -5.74
N ARG A 170 -7.48 20.60 -6.62
CA ARG A 170 -7.01 21.36 -7.79
C ARG A 170 -6.24 22.62 -7.41
N ARG A 171 -6.69 23.35 -6.38
CA ARG A 171 -6.04 24.59 -5.97
C ARG A 171 -4.60 24.35 -5.48
N TYR A 172 -4.35 23.24 -4.79
CA TYR A 172 -3.06 22.98 -4.16
C TYR A 172 -2.16 22.05 -4.97
N LEU A 173 -2.72 21.09 -5.72
CA LEU A 173 -1.92 20.03 -6.36
C LEU A 173 -1.74 20.21 -7.87
N ARG A 174 -2.64 20.96 -8.53
CA ARG A 174 -2.63 21.04 -10.00
C ARG A 174 -1.33 21.62 -10.54
N GLN A 175 -0.86 22.72 -9.93
CA GLN A 175 0.38 23.37 -10.37
C GLN A 175 1.57 22.44 -10.21
N HIS A 176 1.65 21.68 -9.10
CA HIS A 176 2.72 20.69 -8.90
C HIS A 176 2.69 19.59 -9.96
N ALA A 177 1.50 19.14 -10.36
CA ALA A 177 1.37 18.16 -11.44
C ALA A 177 1.76 18.73 -12.82
N GLU A 178 1.33 19.96 -13.14
CA GLU A 178 1.68 20.65 -14.39
C GLU A 178 3.18 20.96 -14.49
N ASP A 179 3.83 21.26 -13.37
CA ASP A 179 5.28 21.50 -13.28
C ASP A 179 6.11 20.21 -13.23
N GLY A 180 5.46 19.03 -13.28
CA GLY A 180 6.13 17.73 -13.21
C GLY A 180 6.72 17.38 -11.84
N ARG A 181 6.34 18.13 -10.80
CA ARG A 181 6.78 17.92 -9.40
C ARG A 181 5.95 16.87 -8.67
N LEU A 182 4.77 16.55 -9.21
CA LEU A 182 3.87 15.54 -8.70
C LEU A 182 3.33 14.67 -9.83
N ASP A 183 3.83 13.44 -9.93
CA ASP A 183 3.25 12.47 -10.84
C ASP A 183 1.87 11.98 -10.31
N PRO A 184 0.82 11.90 -11.15
CA PRO A 184 -0.51 11.45 -10.70
C PRO A 184 -0.57 10.02 -10.13
N ASP A 185 0.28 9.11 -10.61
CA ASP A 185 0.36 7.74 -10.10
C ASP A 185 1.11 7.69 -8.76
N ALA A 186 2.21 8.44 -8.63
CA ALA A 186 2.90 8.69 -7.36
C ALA A 186 1.96 9.26 -6.30
N ALA A 187 1.16 10.27 -6.65
CA ALA A 187 0.16 10.87 -5.76
C ALA A 187 -0.87 9.83 -5.29
N ALA A 188 -1.37 8.99 -6.21
CA ALA A 188 -2.36 7.96 -5.90
C ALA A 188 -1.80 6.88 -4.96
N ALA A 189 -0.56 6.42 -5.20
CA ALA A 189 0.10 5.45 -4.33
C ALA A 189 0.37 6.03 -2.93
N TYR A 190 0.86 7.26 -2.85
CA TYR A 190 1.14 7.95 -1.58
C TYR A 190 -0.12 8.07 -0.70
N VAL A 191 -1.24 8.55 -1.26
CA VAL A 191 -2.46 8.73 -0.45
C VAL A 191 -3.07 7.40 0.01
N MET A 192 -2.80 6.30 -0.69
CA MET A 192 -3.21 4.97 -0.20
C MET A 192 -2.49 4.57 1.09
N ALA A 193 -1.24 5.00 1.29
CA ALA A 193 -0.52 4.79 2.55
C ALA A 193 -1.20 5.53 3.72
N GLN A 194 -1.86 6.65 3.42
CA GLN A 194 -2.65 7.45 4.37
C GLN A 194 -4.07 6.88 4.61
N GLY A 195 -4.37 5.69 4.10
CA GLY A 195 -5.67 5.03 4.25
C GLY A 195 -6.75 5.49 3.26
N VAL A 196 -6.38 6.18 2.18
CA VAL A 196 -7.34 6.56 1.15
C VAL A 196 -7.73 5.36 0.29
N SER A 197 -9.04 5.10 0.19
CA SER A 197 -9.59 3.99 -0.59
C SER A 197 -9.16 3.98 -2.06
N ASP A 198 -9.25 2.80 -2.71
CA ASP A 198 -8.93 2.62 -4.14
C ASP A 198 -9.67 3.62 -5.05
N LYS A 199 -10.94 3.86 -4.74
CA LYS A 199 -11.80 4.80 -5.48
C LYS A 199 -11.36 6.24 -5.29
N GLY A 200 -10.90 6.57 -4.08
CA GLY A 200 -10.34 7.88 -3.78
C GLY A 200 -9.07 8.10 -4.59
N ALA A 201 -8.09 7.21 -4.43
CA ALA A 201 -6.81 7.29 -5.14
C ALA A 201 -6.99 7.42 -6.66
N ARG A 202 -7.90 6.62 -7.26
CA ARG A 202 -8.25 6.74 -8.69
C ARG A 202 -8.82 8.12 -9.05
N ARG A 203 -9.71 8.66 -8.22
CA ARG A 203 -10.29 10.00 -8.47
C ARG A 203 -9.23 11.11 -8.34
N LEU A 204 -8.31 11.00 -7.39
CA LEU A 204 -7.18 11.93 -7.29
C LEU A 204 -6.33 11.87 -8.56
N ARG A 205 -5.92 10.67 -8.97
CA ARG A 205 -5.18 10.47 -10.22
C ARG A 205 -5.89 11.14 -11.40
N GLU A 206 -7.18 10.85 -11.59
CA GLU A 206 -7.98 11.46 -12.67
C GLU A 206 -8.06 12.99 -12.57
N LEU A 207 -8.09 13.55 -11.37
CA LEU A 207 -8.11 15.00 -11.17
C LEU A 207 -6.79 15.66 -11.56
N LEU A 208 -5.66 14.98 -11.34
CA LEU A 208 -4.32 15.48 -11.66
C LEU A 208 -3.94 15.21 -13.13
N SER A 209 -4.42 14.11 -13.72
CA SER A 209 -4.18 13.80 -15.13
C SER A 209 -5.02 14.64 -16.11
N ARG A 210 -6.15 15.22 -15.65
CA ARG A 210 -6.99 16.11 -16.46
C ARG A 210 -6.48 17.55 -16.35
N GLY A 211 -5.36 17.81 -17.00
CA GLY A 211 -4.78 19.13 -17.26
C GLY A 211 -5.25 19.70 -18.58
#